data_AF-A6IZG8-F1
#
_entry.id   AF-A6IZG8-F1
#
_cell.length_a   1.000
_cell.length_b   1.000
_cell.length_c   1.000
_cell.angle_alpha   90.00
_cell.angle_beta   90.00
_cell.angle_gamma   90.00
#
_symmetry.space_group_name_H-M   'P 1'
#
loop_
_entity.id
_entity.type
_entity.pdbx_description
1 polymer ?
#
loop_
_entity_poly.entity_id
_entity_poly.type
_entity_poly.pdbx_seq_one_letter_code
_entity_poly.pdbx_strand_id
1 'polypeptide(L)'
;MLPPPEVPACVIDPEEGSVLTSFAIFCSTPTAPGPVEYCFCVQSGSCLHCGPEPALPAVYLPRGEEKDGFVLTVVISVTDQAGDREQTHMAVKVGHDDTGVEDVTFQETVSDRITTALYHEHGHEELLLLAKAVSSELNKEDQGPGSGRLRMDIKRKVRELVLRSLSTVTTGLENMQRVQALAEALREVTHHSEELTLVAQ
;
A
#
# COMPACT_ATOMS: atom_id res chain seq x y z
N MET A 1 21.96 30.91 -3.88
CA MET A 1 20.81 30.05 -4.18
C MET A 1 21.41 28.71 -4.59
N LEU A 2 20.97 27.62 -3.97
CA LEU A 2 21.38 26.29 -4.38
C LEU A 2 20.55 25.91 -5.62
N PRO A 3 21.09 25.11 -6.56
CA PRO A 3 20.30 24.56 -7.65
C PRO A 3 19.22 23.61 -7.10
N PRO A 4 18.04 23.55 -7.73
CA PRO A 4 16.99 22.59 -7.35
C PRO A 4 17.49 21.15 -7.52
N PRO A 5 16.88 20.17 -6.83
CA PRO A 5 17.23 18.77 -7.00
C PRO A 5 16.96 18.31 -8.44
N GLU A 6 17.71 17.31 -8.92
CA GLU A 6 17.43 16.69 -10.22
C GLU A 6 16.19 15.79 -10.12
N VAL A 7 15.44 15.66 -11.23
CA VAL A 7 14.33 14.71 -11.32
C VAL A 7 14.86 13.28 -11.14
N PRO A 8 14.35 12.50 -10.18
CA PRO A 8 14.82 11.13 -9.97
C PRO A 8 14.36 10.21 -11.11
N ALA A 9 15.24 9.34 -11.58
CA ALA A 9 14.87 8.21 -12.43
C ALA A 9 14.54 7.01 -11.54
N CYS A 10 13.30 6.53 -11.60
CA CYS A 10 12.84 5.43 -10.75
C CYS A 10 12.41 4.21 -11.58
N VAL A 11 12.56 3.02 -11.00
CA VAL A 11 12.09 1.73 -11.54
C VAL A 11 11.28 0.99 -10.48
N ILE A 12 10.34 0.15 -10.92
CA ILE A 12 9.45 -0.65 -10.06
C ILE A 12 9.47 -2.08 -10.56
N ASP A 13 9.60 -3.02 -9.64
CA ASP A 13 9.64 -4.45 -9.95
C ASP A 13 8.78 -5.23 -8.94
N PRO A 14 7.90 -6.14 -9.39
CA PRO A 14 7.51 -6.37 -10.79
C PRO A 14 6.67 -5.20 -11.36
N GLU A 15 6.58 -5.11 -12.69
CA GLU A 15 5.71 -4.11 -13.36
C GLU A 15 4.20 -4.45 -13.26
N GLU A 16 3.89 -5.71 -12.94
CA GLU A 16 2.53 -6.22 -12.77
C GLU A 16 2.44 -7.17 -11.57
N GLY A 17 1.33 -7.11 -10.84
CA GLY A 17 1.00 -8.03 -9.76
C GLY A 17 -0.40 -7.82 -9.20
N SER A 18 -0.63 -8.35 -8.00
CA SER A 18 -1.86 -8.18 -7.24
C SER A 18 -1.63 -7.39 -5.95
N VAL A 19 -2.71 -7.14 -5.19
CA VAL A 19 -2.62 -6.50 -3.86
C VAL A 19 -1.79 -7.29 -2.84
N LEU A 20 -1.43 -8.54 -3.16
CA LEU A 20 -0.59 -9.43 -2.34
C LEU A 20 0.84 -9.59 -2.89
N THR A 21 1.15 -8.94 -4.01
CA THR A 21 2.49 -8.86 -4.58
C THR A 21 3.29 -7.81 -3.81
N SER A 22 4.50 -8.19 -3.39
CA SER A 22 5.47 -7.24 -2.85
C SER A 22 6.21 -6.60 -4.03
N PHE A 23 6.13 -5.28 -4.13
CA PHE A 23 6.80 -4.47 -5.13
C PHE A 23 8.04 -3.83 -4.52
N ALA A 24 9.03 -3.56 -5.35
CA ALA A 24 10.22 -2.81 -4.99
C ALA A 24 10.37 -1.60 -5.90
N ILE A 25 10.55 -0.40 -5.32
CA ILE A 25 10.79 0.84 -6.06
C ILE A 25 12.22 1.30 -5.77
N PHE A 26 12.99 1.60 -6.81
CA PHE A 26 14.35 2.10 -6.69
C PHE A 26 14.52 3.35 -7.53
N CYS A 27 15.02 4.43 -6.93
CA CYS A 27 15.30 5.68 -7.60
C CYS A 27 16.80 5.97 -7.64
N SER A 28 17.25 6.60 -8.71
CA SER A 28 18.58 7.20 -8.79
C SER A 28 18.69 8.31 -7.75
N THR A 29 19.78 8.34 -6.99
CA THR A 29 20.08 9.46 -6.09
C THR A 29 20.42 10.70 -6.93
N PRO A 30 19.63 11.79 -6.88
CA PRO A 30 19.92 13.00 -7.62
C PRO A 30 21.15 13.69 -7.03
N THR A 31 21.86 14.43 -7.87
CA THR A 31 22.97 15.27 -7.41
C THR A 31 22.40 16.49 -6.70
N ALA A 32 22.20 16.41 -5.39
CA ALA A 32 21.67 17.51 -4.58
C ALA A 32 22.73 18.07 -3.61
N PRO A 33 22.83 19.40 -3.45
CA PRO A 33 23.66 20.02 -2.43
C PRO A 33 22.99 19.89 -1.05
N GLY A 34 22.99 18.69 -0.48
CA GLY A 34 22.52 18.42 0.88
C GLY A 34 21.51 17.26 0.97
N PRO A 35 21.03 16.98 2.20
CA PRO A 35 19.99 15.99 2.44
C PRO A 35 18.71 16.31 1.67
N VAL A 36 18.05 15.26 1.17
CA VAL A 36 16.76 15.35 0.49
C VAL A 36 15.77 14.38 1.14
N GLU A 37 14.48 14.65 0.96
CA GLU A 37 13.39 13.77 1.36
C GLU A 37 12.66 13.23 0.12
N TYR A 38 12.55 11.91 0.03
CA TYR A 38 11.76 11.19 -0.95
C TYR A 38 10.40 10.88 -0.37
N CYS A 39 9.34 11.16 -1.11
CA CYS A 39 7.99 10.70 -0.82
C CYS A 39 7.48 9.85 -1.97
N PHE A 40 7.00 8.65 -1.66
CA PHE A 40 6.39 7.71 -2.59
C PHE A 40 4.91 7.67 -2.30
N CYS A 41 4.08 8.20 -3.20
CA CYS A 41 2.65 8.33 -2.98
C CYS A 41 1.86 7.79 -4.15
N VAL A 42 0.70 7.20 -3.88
CA VAL A 42 -0.27 6.91 -4.95
C VAL A 42 -0.95 8.20 -5.37
N GLN A 43 -1.30 8.31 -6.66
CA GLN A 43 -1.89 9.54 -7.22
C GLN A 43 -3.20 9.97 -6.52
N SER A 44 -3.90 9.05 -5.87
CA SER A 44 -5.07 9.35 -5.03
C SER A 44 -4.74 10.13 -3.74
N GLY A 45 -3.46 10.34 -3.43
CA GLY A 45 -2.97 11.22 -2.38
C GLY A 45 -2.46 10.53 -1.11
N SER A 46 -2.53 9.20 -1.02
CA SER A 46 -1.92 8.47 0.12
C SER A 46 -0.44 8.22 -0.13
N CYS A 47 0.42 8.59 0.82
CA CYS A 47 1.84 8.29 0.75
C CYS A 47 2.14 6.95 1.42
N LEU A 48 2.90 6.12 0.71
CA LEU A 48 3.39 4.82 1.17
C LEU A 48 4.56 5.02 2.14
N HIS A 49 5.45 5.96 1.82
CA HIS A 49 6.60 6.33 2.64
C HIS A 49 7.06 7.75 2.33
N CYS A 50 7.59 8.43 3.34
CA CYS A 50 8.39 9.64 3.18
C CYS A 50 9.64 9.51 4.06
N GLY A 51 10.82 9.72 3.50
CA GLY A 51 12.10 9.57 4.20
C GLY A 51 13.30 9.87 3.30
N PRO A 52 14.54 9.81 3.84
CA PRO A 52 15.75 10.09 3.08
C PRO A 52 16.12 8.96 2.10
N GLU A 53 15.49 7.79 2.19
CA GLU A 53 15.83 6.62 1.38
C GLU A 53 15.31 6.75 -0.06
N PRO A 54 16.17 6.58 -1.08
CA PRO A 54 15.77 6.63 -2.49
C PRO A 54 15.11 5.32 -2.97
N ALA A 55 14.67 4.47 -2.04
CA ALA A 55 14.16 3.14 -2.37
C ALA A 55 13.11 2.65 -1.37
N LEU A 56 12.17 1.87 -1.88
CA LEU A 56 11.21 1.08 -1.14
C LEU A 56 11.37 -0.39 -1.54
N PRO A 57 12.16 -1.20 -0.81
CA PRO A 57 12.51 -2.55 -1.24
C PRO A 57 11.36 -3.56 -1.11
N ALA A 58 10.32 -3.25 -0.33
CA ALA A 58 9.13 -4.06 -0.18
C ALA A 58 7.92 -3.17 0.15
N VAL A 59 6.92 -3.16 -0.74
CA VAL A 59 5.68 -2.41 -0.55
C VAL A 59 4.51 -3.15 -1.19
N TYR A 60 3.34 -3.13 -0.53
CA TYR A 60 2.09 -3.59 -1.12
C TYR A 60 1.31 -2.38 -1.64
N LEU A 61 0.78 -2.51 -2.85
CA LEU A 61 0.11 -1.43 -3.54
C LEU A 61 -1.40 -1.69 -3.61
N PRO A 62 -2.24 -0.64 -3.52
CA PRO A 62 -3.66 -0.77 -3.74
C PRO A 62 -3.94 -1.16 -5.19
N ARG A 63 -5.07 -1.82 -5.40
CA ARG A 63 -5.56 -2.20 -6.73
C ARG A 63 -5.72 -0.95 -7.60
N GLY A 64 -5.29 -1.04 -8.85
CA GLY A 64 -5.59 -0.02 -9.85
C GLY A 64 -7.06 -0.04 -10.28
N GLU A 65 -7.49 1.06 -10.89
CA GLU A 65 -8.87 1.18 -11.37
C GLU A 65 -9.13 0.29 -12.59
N GLU A 66 -10.25 -0.43 -12.58
CA GLU A 66 -10.59 -1.41 -13.64
C GLU A 66 -10.76 -0.73 -15.00
N LYS A 67 -11.37 0.46 -15.03
CA LYS A 67 -11.54 1.30 -16.22
C LYS A 67 -10.21 1.71 -16.86
N ASP A 68 -9.14 1.75 -16.06
CA ASP A 68 -7.79 2.14 -16.47
C ASP A 68 -6.90 0.90 -16.68
N GLY A 69 -7.50 -0.30 -16.77
CA GLY A 69 -6.78 -1.55 -16.98
C GLY A 69 -5.99 -2.04 -15.76
N PHE A 70 -6.43 -1.65 -14.56
CA PHE A 70 -5.73 -1.88 -13.29
C PHE A 70 -4.39 -1.16 -13.16
N VAL A 71 -4.18 -0.10 -13.94
CA VAL A 71 -2.97 0.73 -13.84
C VAL A 71 -3.10 1.67 -12.64
N LEU A 72 -2.11 1.60 -11.75
CA LEU A 72 -1.91 2.50 -10.63
C LEU A 72 -0.72 3.43 -10.93
N THR A 73 -0.90 4.73 -10.69
CA THR A 73 0.19 5.72 -10.77
C THR A 73 0.80 5.95 -9.40
N VAL A 74 2.10 5.68 -9.27
CA VAL A 74 2.93 6.08 -8.14
C VAL A 74 3.66 7.38 -8.49
N VAL A 75 3.49 8.39 -7.66
CA VAL A 75 4.16 9.68 -7.73
C VAL A 75 5.31 9.67 -6.73
N ILE A 76 6.54 9.82 -7.23
CA ILE A 76 7.73 9.93 -6.40
C ILE A 76 8.19 11.38 -6.48
N SER A 77 8.30 12.03 -5.32
CA SER A 77 8.82 13.40 -5.26
C SER A 77 10.04 13.50 -4.37
N VAL A 78 10.98 14.35 -4.77
CA VAL A 78 12.19 14.69 -4.03
C VAL A 78 12.11 16.15 -3.62
N THR A 79 12.22 16.41 -2.32
CA THR A 79 12.22 17.76 -1.77
C THR A 79 13.56 18.04 -1.10
N ASP A 80 14.18 19.17 -1.41
CA ASP A 80 15.41 19.60 -0.77
C ASP A 80 15.16 20.45 0.49
N GLN A 81 16.24 20.87 1.17
CA GLN A 81 16.14 21.70 2.37
C GLN A 81 15.63 23.13 2.13
N ALA A 82 15.70 23.61 0.88
CA ALA A 82 15.14 24.90 0.51
C ALA A 82 13.62 24.83 0.25
N GLY A 83 13.07 23.61 0.17
CA GLY A 83 11.69 23.33 -0.17
C GLY A 83 11.46 23.23 -1.69
N ASP A 84 12.53 23.21 -2.49
CA ASP A 84 12.43 22.96 -3.92
C ASP A 84 12.08 21.49 -4.15
N ARG A 85 11.07 21.24 -4.98
CA ARG A 85 10.47 19.92 -5.17
C ARG A 85 10.43 19.53 -6.64
N GLU A 86 11.00 18.37 -6.94
CA GLU A 86 10.87 17.69 -8.23
C GLU A 86 10.09 16.39 -8.09
N GLN A 87 9.52 15.88 -9.18
CA GLN A 87 8.74 14.65 -9.16
C GLN A 87 8.85 13.82 -10.44
N THR A 88 8.71 12.52 -10.30
CA THR A 88 8.58 11.54 -11.38
C THR A 88 7.37 10.64 -11.13
N HIS A 89 6.87 10.02 -12.20
CA HIS A 89 5.65 9.23 -12.18
C HIS A 89 5.95 7.85 -12.73
N MET A 90 5.35 6.85 -12.10
CA MET A 90 5.50 5.44 -12.44
C MET A 90 4.14 4.79 -12.58
N ALA A 91 3.98 3.98 -13.62
CA ALA A 91 2.79 3.17 -13.83
C ALA A 91 3.11 1.73 -13.46
N VAL A 92 2.21 1.10 -12.69
CA VAL A 92 2.30 -0.30 -12.29
C VAL A 92 0.91 -0.92 -12.38
N LYS A 93 0.82 -2.14 -12.89
CA LYS A 93 -0.47 -2.83 -13.00
C LYS A 93 -0.73 -3.64 -11.75
N VAL A 94 -1.73 -3.24 -10.97
CA VAL A 94 -2.11 -3.92 -9.71
C VAL A 94 -3.54 -4.41 -9.85
N GLY A 95 -3.70 -5.63 -10.35
CA GLY A 95 -4.98 -6.23 -10.68
C GLY A 95 -5.27 -7.47 -9.86
N HIS A 96 -6.08 -8.36 -10.45
CA HIS A 96 -6.11 -9.75 -9.98
C HIS A 96 -4.89 -10.47 -10.55
N ASP A 97 -4.38 -11.47 -9.82
CA ASP A 97 -3.53 -12.46 -10.45
C ASP A 97 -4.35 -13.15 -11.56
N ASP A 98 -3.81 -13.13 -12.80
CA ASP A 98 -4.41 -13.68 -14.03
C ASP A 98 -4.73 -15.20 -13.93
N THR A 99 -4.38 -15.81 -12.80
CA THR A 99 -4.58 -17.22 -12.46
C THR A 99 -5.92 -17.53 -11.79
N GLY A 100 -6.79 -16.55 -11.55
CA GLY A 100 -8.10 -16.81 -10.94
C GLY A 100 -7.95 -17.39 -9.53
N VAL A 101 -7.25 -16.64 -8.67
CA VAL A 101 -7.09 -16.96 -7.24
C VAL A 101 -8.46 -17.28 -6.66
N GLU A 102 -8.67 -18.56 -6.33
CA GLU A 102 -9.86 -18.99 -5.63
C GLU A 102 -9.94 -18.21 -4.31
N ASP A 103 -11.12 -17.71 -3.97
CA ASP A 103 -11.44 -17.03 -2.71
C ASP A 103 -10.71 -17.57 -1.45
N VAL A 104 -10.54 -18.89 -1.37
CA VAL A 104 -9.82 -19.58 -0.28
C VAL A 104 -8.32 -19.27 -0.32
N THR A 105 -7.71 -19.33 -1.49
CA THR A 105 -6.27 -19.03 -1.68
C THR A 105 -5.94 -17.56 -1.39
N PHE A 106 -6.87 -16.63 -1.66
CA PHE A 106 -6.71 -15.23 -1.26
C PHE A 106 -6.64 -15.09 0.27
N GLN A 107 -7.60 -15.68 0.99
CA GLN A 107 -7.65 -15.61 2.45
C GLN A 107 -6.39 -16.22 3.10
N GLU A 108 -5.94 -17.38 2.61
CA GLU A 108 -4.74 -18.05 3.11
C GLU A 108 -3.48 -17.23 2.86
N THR A 109 -3.34 -16.64 1.66
CA THR A 109 -2.19 -15.79 1.32
C THR A 109 -2.15 -14.52 2.18
N VAL A 110 -3.31 -13.87 2.43
CA VAL A 110 -3.37 -12.73 3.36
C VAL A 110 -2.91 -13.15 4.77
N SER A 111 -3.35 -14.32 5.25
CA SER A 111 -2.94 -14.85 6.54
C SER A 111 -1.44 -15.11 6.63
N ASP A 112 -0.85 -15.68 5.57
CA ASP A 112 0.59 -15.93 5.49
C ASP A 112 1.42 -14.64 5.49
N ARG A 113 1.00 -13.64 4.69
CA ARG A 113 1.67 -12.33 4.64
C ARG A 113 1.61 -11.58 5.96
N ILE A 114 0.44 -11.56 6.60
CA ILE A 114 0.28 -11.00 7.94
C ILE A 114 1.20 -11.70 8.94
N THR A 115 1.24 -13.02 8.91
CA THR A 115 2.08 -13.81 9.82
C THR A 115 3.54 -13.46 9.62
N THR A 116 4.00 -13.41 8.37
CA THR A 116 5.36 -13.02 8.00
C THR A 116 5.69 -11.62 8.49
N ALA A 117 4.83 -10.63 8.23
CA ALA A 117 5.02 -9.26 8.68
C ALA A 117 5.17 -9.19 10.20
N LEU A 118 4.31 -9.87 10.98
CA LEU A 118 4.38 -9.86 12.45
C LEU A 118 5.68 -10.45 13.05
N TYR A 119 6.47 -11.22 12.29
CA TYR A 119 7.74 -11.79 12.75
C TYR A 119 8.98 -10.94 12.41
N HIS A 120 8.86 -9.89 11.61
CA HIS A 120 9.98 -9.04 11.20
C HIS A 120 10.10 -7.76 12.04
N GLU A 121 11.33 -7.26 12.20
CA GLU A 121 11.66 -6.06 13.01
C GLU A 121 10.96 -4.78 12.51
N HIS A 122 10.69 -4.67 11.20
CA HIS A 122 9.94 -3.58 10.55
C HIS A 122 8.54 -4.03 10.09
N GLY A 123 8.01 -5.07 10.76
CA GLY A 123 6.80 -5.75 10.38
C GLY A 123 5.52 -4.93 10.48
N HIS A 124 5.51 -3.93 11.36
CA HIS A 124 4.33 -3.11 11.60
C HIS A 124 4.06 -2.17 10.42
N GLU A 125 5.09 -1.57 9.83
CA GLU A 125 4.97 -0.76 8.62
C GLU A 125 4.50 -1.59 7.43
N GLU A 126 5.07 -2.79 7.25
CA GLU A 126 4.65 -3.72 6.20
C GLU A 126 3.18 -4.13 6.37
N LEU A 127 2.76 -4.43 7.61
CA LEU A 127 1.38 -4.78 7.94
C LEU A 127 0.40 -3.63 7.63
N LEU A 128 0.78 -2.38 7.88
CA LEU A 128 -0.04 -1.20 7.56
C LEU A 128 -0.22 -1.05 6.04
N LEU A 129 0.86 -1.21 5.27
CA LEU A 129 0.82 -1.17 3.81
C LEU A 129 -0.02 -2.32 3.23
N LEU A 130 0.17 -3.53 3.75
CA LEU A 130 -0.63 -4.71 3.38
C LEU A 130 -2.11 -4.50 3.70
N ALA A 131 -2.44 -3.95 4.88
CA ALA A 131 -3.82 -3.68 5.27
C ALA A 131 -4.52 -2.71 4.31
N LYS A 132 -3.84 -1.64 3.89
CA LYS A 132 -4.35 -0.68 2.89
C LYS A 132 -4.55 -1.35 1.53
N ALA A 133 -3.55 -2.09 1.05
CA ALA A 133 -3.61 -2.82 -0.22
C ALA A 133 -4.77 -3.82 -0.24
N VAL A 134 -4.89 -4.67 0.77
CA VAL A 134 -5.98 -5.65 0.91
C VAL A 134 -7.33 -4.95 1.02
N SER A 135 -7.43 -3.82 1.74
CA SER A 135 -8.68 -3.06 1.85
C SER A 135 -9.19 -2.56 0.51
N SER A 136 -8.30 -2.19 -0.42
CA SER A 136 -8.72 -1.77 -1.76
C SER A 136 -9.46 -2.87 -2.53
N GLU A 137 -9.08 -4.13 -2.35
CA GLU A 137 -9.76 -5.29 -2.94
C GLU A 137 -11.07 -5.60 -2.20
N LEU A 138 -11.05 -5.54 -0.87
CA LEU A 138 -12.24 -5.77 -0.04
C LEU A 138 -13.34 -4.74 -0.29
N ASN A 139 -12.97 -3.49 -0.54
CA ASN A 139 -13.90 -2.37 -0.76
C ASN A 139 -14.46 -2.28 -2.18
N LYS A 140 -14.14 -3.24 -3.08
CA LYS A 140 -14.70 -3.28 -4.44
C LYS A 140 -16.23 -3.36 -4.41
N GLU A 141 -16.89 -2.34 -4.99
CA GLU A 141 -18.35 -2.28 -5.18
C GLU A 141 -18.85 -3.27 -6.25
N ASP A 142 -20.13 -3.66 -6.16
CA ASP A 142 -20.78 -4.58 -7.09
C ASP A 142 -20.97 -3.92 -8.47
N GLN A 143 -20.16 -4.33 -9.44
CA GLN A 143 -20.28 -3.88 -10.84
C GLN A 143 -20.99 -4.90 -11.76
N GLY A 144 -21.64 -5.91 -11.17
CA GLY A 144 -22.45 -6.91 -11.89
C GLY A 144 -21.97 -8.36 -11.77
N PRO A 145 -22.77 -9.33 -12.23
CA PRO A 145 -22.46 -10.76 -12.12
C PRO A 145 -21.28 -11.16 -13.02
N GLY A 146 -20.25 -11.80 -12.44
CA GLY A 146 -19.08 -12.32 -13.16
C GLY A 146 -17.75 -11.57 -12.96
N SER A 147 -17.72 -10.53 -12.11
CA SER A 147 -16.61 -9.58 -11.96
C SER A 147 -15.39 -10.05 -11.14
N GLY A 148 -15.17 -11.37 -10.99
CA GLY A 148 -14.06 -11.91 -10.19
C GLY A 148 -14.13 -11.56 -8.70
N ARG A 149 -15.33 -11.25 -8.18
CA ARG A 149 -15.52 -10.72 -6.83
C ARG A 149 -15.27 -11.79 -5.73
N LEU A 150 -14.52 -11.41 -4.69
CA LEU A 150 -14.46 -12.16 -3.43
C LEU A 150 -15.85 -12.32 -2.80
N ARG A 151 -16.21 -13.53 -2.40
CA ARG A 151 -17.47 -13.77 -1.67
C ARG A 151 -17.53 -12.95 -0.38
N MET A 152 -18.73 -12.49 -0.02
CA MET A 152 -18.96 -11.71 1.21
C MET A 152 -18.47 -12.41 2.48
N ASP A 153 -18.58 -13.73 2.58
CA ASP A 153 -18.08 -14.45 3.76
C ASP A 153 -16.56 -14.43 3.87
N ILE A 154 -15.85 -14.36 2.74
CA ILE A 154 -14.41 -14.22 2.67
C ILE A 154 -14.00 -12.79 2.97
N LYS A 155 -14.69 -11.80 2.38
CA LYS A 155 -14.45 -10.38 2.69
C LYS A 155 -14.51 -10.11 4.19
N ARG A 156 -15.57 -10.59 4.87
CA ARG A 156 -15.71 -10.51 6.33
C ARG A 156 -14.55 -11.16 7.07
N LYS A 157 -14.19 -12.41 6.74
CA LYS A 157 -13.09 -13.13 7.40
C LYS A 157 -11.76 -12.40 7.26
N VAL A 158 -11.47 -11.88 6.06
CA VAL A 158 -10.25 -11.13 5.80
C VAL A 158 -10.25 -9.80 6.54
N ARG A 159 -11.37 -9.05 6.57
CA ARG A 159 -11.49 -7.83 7.39
C ARG A 159 -11.21 -8.09 8.86
N GLU A 160 -11.83 -9.12 9.44
CA GLU A 160 -11.60 -9.49 10.83
C GLU A 160 -10.15 -9.89 11.10
N LEU A 161 -9.54 -10.63 10.18
CA LEU A 161 -8.14 -11.01 10.26
C LEU A 161 -7.23 -9.77 10.27
N VAL A 162 -7.42 -8.85 9.32
CA VAL A 162 -6.63 -7.61 9.22
C VAL A 162 -6.83 -6.74 10.46
N LEU A 163 -8.07 -6.54 10.93
CA LEU A 163 -8.34 -5.74 12.14
C LEU A 163 -7.68 -6.33 13.38
N ARG A 164 -7.76 -7.66 13.56
CA ARG A 164 -7.09 -8.35 14.67
C ARG A 164 -5.59 -8.12 14.61
N SER A 165 -4.98 -8.20 13.44
CA SER A 165 -3.55 -7.97 13.27
C SER A 165 -3.17 -6.52 13.52
N LEU A 166 -3.94 -5.54 13.02
CA LEU A 166 -3.71 -4.12 13.27
C LEU A 166 -3.81 -3.75 14.76
N SER A 167 -4.63 -4.47 15.54
CA SER A 167 -4.70 -4.26 17.00
C SER A 167 -3.36 -4.51 17.70
N THR A 168 -2.49 -5.36 17.14
CA THR A 168 -1.14 -5.63 17.67
C THR A 168 -0.17 -4.48 17.43
N VAL A 169 -0.43 -3.61 16.45
CA VAL A 169 0.40 -2.43 16.12
C VAL A 169 0.20 -1.31 17.14
N THR A 170 -0.92 -1.30 17.86
CA THR A 170 -1.29 -0.22 18.80
C THR A 170 -0.28 -0.01 19.92
N THR A 171 0.55 -1.01 20.24
CA THR A 171 1.59 -0.94 21.27
C THR A 171 2.91 -0.33 20.81
N GLY A 172 3.09 -0.04 19.51
CA GLY A 172 4.34 0.46 18.90
C GLY A 172 4.26 1.86 18.27
N LEU A 173 3.24 2.65 18.62
CA LEU A 173 2.99 3.98 18.03
C LEU A 173 3.89 5.05 18.67
N GLU A 174 5.13 5.13 18.19
CA GLU A 174 6.15 6.06 18.73
C GLU A 174 6.11 7.46 18.10
N ASN A 175 5.45 7.63 16.95
CA ASN A 175 5.39 8.90 16.23
C ASN A 175 4.03 9.15 15.54
N MET A 176 3.76 10.42 15.22
CA MET A 176 2.51 10.87 14.58
C MET A 176 2.28 10.22 13.20
N GLN A 177 3.35 9.96 12.43
CA GLN A 177 3.26 9.35 11.11
C GLN A 177 2.70 7.92 11.19
N ARG A 178 3.17 7.12 12.16
CA ARG A 178 2.65 5.78 12.42
C ARG A 178 1.20 5.80 12.92
N VAL A 179 0.85 6.77 13.77
CA VAL A 179 -0.54 6.95 14.23
C VAL A 179 -1.47 7.26 13.05
N GLN A 180 -1.06 8.17 12.17
CA GLN A 180 -1.83 8.50 10.98
C GLN A 180 -1.95 7.30 10.03
N ALA A 181 -0.86 6.57 9.79
CA ALA A 181 -0.86 5.39 8.94
C ALA A 181 -1.82 4.31 9.47
N LEU A 182 -1.84 4.09 10.79
CA LEU A 182 -2.79 3.18 11.43
C LEU A 182 -4.23 3.67 11.32
N ALA A 183 -4.49 4.95 11.56
CA ALA A 183 -5.83 5.53 11.45
C ALA A 183 -6.38 5.42 10.01
N GLU A 184 -5.54 5.67 9.00
CA GLU A 184 -5.89 5.49 7.59
C GLU A 184 -6.20 4.02 7.26
N ALA A 185 -5.34 3.09 7.69
CA ALA A 185 -5.55 1.67 7.48
C ALA A 185 -6.86 1.20 8.15
N LEU A 186 -7.11 1.60 9.39
CA LEU A 186 -8.36 1.28 10.09
C LEU A 186 -9.58 1.83 9.36
N ARG A 187 -9.53 3.08 8.89
CA ARG A 187 -10.62 3.70 8.12
C ARG A 187 -10.92 2.92 6.84
N GLU A 188 -9.90 2.47 6.12
CA GLU A 188 -10.06 1.70 4.89
C GLU A 188 -10.62 0.30 5.15
N VAL A 189 -10.12 -0.39 6.18
CA VAL A 189 -10.61 -1.74 6.54
C VAL A 189 -12.04 -1.71 7.08
N THR A 190 -12.45 -0.62 7.73
CA THR A 190 -13.79 -0.47 8.33
C THR A 190 -14.80 0.25 7.44
N HIS A 191 -14.43 0.56 6.18
CA HIS A 191 -15.32 1.25 5.23
C HIS A 191 -16.71 0.60 5.10
N HIS A 192 -16.75 -0.74 5.06
CA HIS A 192 -17.97 -1.54 5.05
C HIS A 192 -18.26 -2.11 6.43
N SER A 193 -18.76 -1.27 7.33
CA SER A 193 -19.01 -1.64 8.74
C SER A 193 -20.04 -2.76 8.90
N GLU A 194 -20.94 -2.95 7.93
CA GLU A 194 -21.90 -4.06 7.86
C GLU A 194 -21.24 -5.44 7.68
N GLU A 195 -20.00 -5.49 7.19
CA GLU A 195 -19.23 -6.72 7.05
C GLU A 195 -18.47 -7.08 8.33
N LEU A 196 -18.51 -6.23 9.36
CA LEU A 196 -17.84 -6.43 10.64
C LEU A 196 -18.73 -7.17 11.65
N THR A 197 -18.11 -7.98 12.51
CA THR A 197 -18.81 -8.51 13.69
C THR A 197 -19.07 -7.41 14.71
N LEU A 198 -20.06 -7.60 15.58
CA LEU A 198 -20.40 -6.67 16.67
C LEU A 198 -19.23 -6.32 17.59
N VAL A 199 -18.19 -7.15 17.63
CA VAL A 199 -16.98 -6.92 18.44
C VAL A 199 -15.95 -6.05 17.71
N ALA A 200 -16.02 -5.98 16.38
CA ALA A 200 -15.15 -5.20 15.51
C ALA A 200 -15.74 -3.84 15.09
N GLN A 201 -17.01 -3.59 15.43
CA GLN A 201 -17.71 -2.30 15.29
C GLN A 201 -17.53 -1.45 16.56
#